data_AF-A0A820QXN6-F1
#
_entry.id   AF-A0A820QXN6-F1
#
_cell.length_a   1.000
_cell.length_b   1.000
_cell.length_c   1.000
_cell.angle_alpha   90.00
_cell.angle_beta   90.00
_cell.angle_gamma   90.00
#
_symmetry.space_group_name_H-M   'P 1'
#
loop_
_entity.id
_entity.type
_entity.pdbx_description
1 polymer ?
#
loop_
_entity_poly.entity_id
_entity_poly.type
_entity_poly.pdbx_seq_one_letter_code
_entity_poly.pdbx_strand_id
1 'polypeptide(L)'
;QYKAADVSPWNNTWGNIHDFTSIPGANNYSLLDPNENLFKYLPIPLDPSCSHLNINDNMETSITPFTYGELYRNRNEERCLVVFFHHSNADSCARELIAMTKQSQLVLVQTKCYLINEMSASRLFSGNSAYNSLVTKGPVIGLEFAGTNCVQICQQLLNDFIKLKYQNLPYFTSQSATDAHEQLDKFYNFASMQMFA
;
A
#
# COMPACT_ATOMS: atom_id res chain seq x y z
N GLN A 1 -3.04 -12.89 -14.97
CA GLN A 1 -2.39 -13.80 -14.02
C GLN A 1 -2.85 -13.53 -12.58
N TYR A 2 -2.55 -12.36 -11.97
CA TYR A 2 -3.03 -11.99 -10.62
C TYR A 2 -4.53 -12.28 -10.38
N LYS A 3 -5.41 -11.73 -11.23
CA LYS A 3 -6.86 -11.97 -11.15
C LYS A 3 -7.25 -13.46 -11.24
N ALA A 4 -6.57 -14.22 -12.10
CA ALA A 4 -6.87 -15.64 -12.28
C ALA A 4 -6.39 -16.49 -11.08
N ALA A 5 -5.38 -16.01 -10.36
CA ALA A 5 -4.86 -16.61 -9.15
C ALA A 5 -5.54 -16.09 -7.87
N ASP A 6 -6.54 -15.20 -8.01
CA ASP A 6 -7.18 -14.50 -6.89
C ASP A 6 -6.21 -13.78 -5.94
N VAL A 7 -5.12 -13.24 -6.51
CA VAL A 7 -4.11 -12.47 -5.77
C VAL A 7 -4.29 -10.99 -6.08
N SER A 8 -4.39 -10.19 -5.02
CA SER A 8 -4.40 -8.73 -5.14
C SER A 8 -2.98 -8.18 -5.19
N PRO A 9 -2.64 -7.31 -6.17
CA PRO A 9 -1.33 -6.63 -6.19
C PRO A 9 -1.15 -5.67 -5.00
N TRP A 10 -2.23 -5.32 -4.31
CA TRP A 10 -2.23 -4.45 -3.14
C TRP A 10 -2.05 -5.22 -1.83
N ASN A 11 -1.92 -6.54 -1.86
CA ASN A 11 -1.73 -7.38 -0.67
C ASN A 11 -0.35 -8.04 -0.71
N ASN A 12 0.66 -7.34 -0.19
CA ASN A 12 2.02 -7.84 -0.13
C ASN A 12 2.68 -7.53 1.23
N THR A 13 3.12 -8.57 1.95
CA THR A 13 3.76 -8.49 3.27
C THR A 13 5.16 -9.12 3.25
N TRP A 14 5.88 -8.96 2.14
CA TRP A 14 7.18 -9.60 1.86
C TRP A 14 8.24 -9.45 2.96
N GLY A 15 8.23 -8.34 3.70
CA GLY A 15 9.23 -8.07 4.75
C GLY A 15 8.91 -8.66 6.13
N ASN A 16 7.66 -9.10 6.38
CA ASN A 16 7.23 -9.59 7.69
C ASN A 16 7.45 -11.11 7.80
N ILE A 17 8.69 -11.50 8.08
CA ILE A 17 9.12 -12.91 8.11
C ILE A 17 9.03 -13.46 9.53
N HIS A 18 8.34 -14.60 9.69
CA HIS A 18 8.34 -15.36 10.94
C HIS A 18 9.39 -16.48 10.88
N ASP A 19 10.36 -16.44 11.79
CA ASP A 19 11.37 -17.49 11.95
C ASP A 19 10.94 -18.46 13.05
N PHE A 20 10.44 -19.63 12.64
CA PHE A 20 10.05 -20.72 13.55
C PHE A 20 11.22 -21.34 14.32
N THR A 21 12.46 -21.06 13.91
CA THR A 21 13.69 -21.68 14.42
C THR A 21 14.68 -20.63 14.94
N SER A 22 14.17 -19.52 15.46
CA SER A 22 14.99 -18.42 15.94
C SER A 22 16.04 -18.88 16.94
N ILE A 23 17.31 -18.56 16.69
CA ILE A 23 18.42 -18.86 17.59
C ILE A 23 18.77 -17.56 18.34
N PRO A 24 18.83 -17.55 19.69
CA PRO A 24 19.20 -16.36 20.44
C PRO A 24 20.54 -15.78 19.97
N GLY A 25 20.53 -14.50 19.58
CA GLY A 25 21.73 -13.80 19.10
C GLY A 25 22.09 -14.02 17.63
N ALA A 26 21.34 -14.85 16.89
CA ALA A 26 21.48 -14.99 15.44
C ALA A 26 20.25 -14.45 14.72
N ASN A 27 20.45 -13.99 13.49
CA ASN A 27 19.36 -13.63 12.58
C ASN A 27 19.48 -14.48 11.31
N ASN A 28 18.51 -15.38 11.10
CA ASN A 28 18.55 -16.36 10.01
C ASN A 28 18.13 -15.77 8.65
N TYR A 29 17.60 -14.55 8.63
CA TYR A 29 17.17 -13.88 7.41
C TYR A 29 17.58 -12.41 7.42
N SER A 30 17.66 -11.84 6.22
CA SER A 30 17.80 -10.40 6.03
C SER A 30 16.97 -9.97 4.83
N LEU A 31 16.71 -8.68 4.74
CA LEU A 31 16.07 -8.09 3.57
C LEU A 31 17.17 -7.61 2.60
N LEU A 32 16.94 -7.79 1.30
CA LEU A 32 17.82 -7.23 0.27
C LEU A 32 17.80 -5.70 0.32
N ASP A 33 18.90 -5.07 -0.07
CA ASP A 33 18.92 -3.61 -0.23
C ASP A 33 17.97 -3.23 -1.38
N PRO A 34 17.01 -2.32 -1.16
CA PRO A 34 16.03 -1.92 -2.16
C PRO A 34 16.63 -1.32 -3.43
N ASN A 35 17.91 -0.92 -3.41
CA ASN A 35 18.62 -0.35 -4.56
C ASN A 35 19.44 -1.40 -5.34
N GLU A 36 19.40 -2.67 -4.96
CA GLU A 36 20.09 -3.71 -5.71
C GLU A 36 19.44 -4.03 -7.06
N ASN A 37 20.27 -4.39 -8.04
CA ASN A 37 19.81 -4.80 -9.36
C ASN A 37 19.13 -6.18 -9.30
N LEU A 38 17.83 -6.22 -9.60
CA LEU A 38 17.03 -7.45 -9.62
C LEU A 38 17.62 -8.53 -10.55
N PHE A 39 18.13 -8.15 -11.71
CA PHE A 39 18.67 -9.09 -12.70
C PHE A 39 20.00 -9.73 -12.31
N LYS A 40 20.66 -9.25 -11.23
CA LYS A 40 21.76 -9.97 -10.57
C LYS A 40 21.30 -11.30 -9.99
N TYR A 41 20.05 -11.36 -9.52
CA TYR A 41 19.46 -12.53 -8.87
C TYR A 41 18.56 -13.33 -9.79
N LEU A 42 17.81 -12.65 -10.66
CA LEU A 42 16.83 -13.25 -11.56
C LEU A 42 17.06 -12.77 -13.00
N PRO A 43 18.05 -13.30 -13.73
CA PRO A 43 18.37 -12.83 -15.07
C PRO A 43 17.21 -13.03 -16.06
N ILE A 44 17.05 -12.11 -17.01
CA ILE A 44 16.05 -12.24 -18.08
C ILE A 44 16.39 -13.48 -18.92
N PRO A 45 15.41 -14.35 -19.22
CA PRO A 45 15.61 -15.48 -20.12
C PRO A 45 16.15 -15.04 -21.48
N LEU A 46 17.27 -15.63 -21.91
CA LEU A 46 17.90 -15.36 -23.21
C LEU A 46 17.32 -16.22 -24.35
N ASP A 47 16.47 -17.19 -24.02
CA ASP A 47 15.83 -18.06 -25.01
C ASP A 47 14.91 -17.23 -25.94
N PRO A 48 15.12 -17.25 -27.26
CA PRO A 48 14.29 -16.51 -28.20
C PRO A 48 12.79 -16.84 -28.12
N SER A 49 12.43 -18.04 -27.66
CA SER A 49 11.03 -18.42 -27.42
C SER A 49 10.37 -17.59 -26.32
N CYS A 50 11.14 -16.98 -25.41
CA CYS A 50 10.66 -16.11 -24.33
C CYS A 50 10.56 -14.63 -24.74
N SER A 51 10.94 -14.26 -25.96
CA SER A 51 11.00 -12.86 -26.39
C SER A 51 9.65 -12.12 -26.32
N HIS A 52 8.54 -12.85 -26.45
CA HIS A 52 7.18 -12.33 -26.33
C HIS A 52 6.78 -11.92 -24.90
N LEU A 53 7.55 -12.28 -23.87
CA LEU A 53 7.20 -12.03 -22.46
C LEU A 53 7.41 -10.58 -22.01
N ASN A 54 8.14 -9.75 -22.77
CA ASN A 54 8.36 -8.31 -22.50
C ASN A 54 8.73 -7.99 -21.03
N ILE A 55 9.63 -8.78 -20.45
CA ILE A 55 10.04 -8.67 -19.04
C ILE A 55 10.87 -7.39 -18.85
N ASN A 56 10.58 -6.64 -17.79
CA ASN A 56 11.36 -5.48 -17.36
C ASN A 56 11.35 -5.37 -15.82
N ASP A 57 12.28 -4.62 -15.27
CA ASP A 57 12.44 -4.33 -13.83
C ASP A 57 12.02 -2.90 -13.47
N ASN A 58 11.30 -2.20 -14.34
CA ASN A 58 10.89 -0.84 -14.07
C ASN A 58 9.83 -0.82 -12.95
N MET A 59 10.23 -0.28 -11.80
CA MET A 59 9.38 -0.12 -10.61
C MET A 59 8.07 0.63 -10.89
N GLU A 60 8.02 1.51 -11.88
CA GLU A 60 6.83 2.31 -12.25
C GLU A 60 5.78 1.49 -12.98
N THR A 61 6.25 0.53 -13.79
CA THR A 61 5.37 -0.35 -14.58
C THR A 61 5.11 -1.67 -13.87
N SER A 62 5.69 -1.87 -12.68
CA SER A 62 5.44 -3.05 -11.87
C SER A 62 3.95 -3.19 -11.54
N ILE A 63 3.42 -4.39 -11.74
CA ILE A 63 2.03 -4.72 -11.43
C ILE A 63 1.78 -4.57 -9.92
N THR A 64 2.73 -5.02 -9.10
CA THR A 64 2.71 -4.85 -7.63
C THR A 64 3.46 -3.57 -7.27
N PRO A 65 2.83 -2.61 -6.55
CA PRO A 65 3.52 -1.42 -6.09
C PRO A 65 4.74 -1.78 -5.25
N PHE A 66 5.85 -1.09 -5.48
CA PHE A 66 7.02 -1.21 -4.64
C PHE A 66 6.73 -0.63 -3.25
N THR A 67 6.92 -1.43 -2.21
CA THR A 67 6.71 -1.02 -0.81
C THR A 67 7.98 -1.25 -0.01
N TYR A 68 8.27 -0.37 0.95
CA TYR A 68 9.45 -0.51 1.81
C TYR A 68 9.24 -1.45 3.01
N GLY A 69 7.99 -1.75 3.38
CA GLY A 69 7.65 -2.68 4.44
C GLY A 69 8.37 -2.41 5.76
N GLU A 70 8.92 -3.48 6.34
CA GLU A 70 9.63 -3.45 7.64
C GLU A 70 10.88 -2.55 7.65
N LEU A 71 11.51 -2.29 6.50
CA LEU A 71 12.68 -1.40 6.41
C LEU A 71 12.37 0.02 6.91
N TYR A 72 11.11 0.43 6.82
CA TYR A 72 10.65 1.73 7.27
C TYR A 72 9.77 1.65 8.52
N ARG A 73 9.19 0.50 8.88
CA ARG A 73 8.27 0.41 10.05
C ARG A 73 8.91 0.89 11.35
N ASN A 74 10.21 0.67 11.55
CA ASN A 74 10.92 1.06 12.78
C ASN A 74 11.47 2.50 12.77
N ARG A 75 11.22 3.29 11.72
CA ARG A 75 11.64 4.69 11.67
C ARG A 75 10.61 5.58 12.33
N ASN A 76 11.08 6.50 13.18
CA ASN A 76 10.27 7.53 13.83
C ASN A 76 9.95 8.67 12.84
N GLU A 77 9.19 8.34 11.80
CA GLU A 77 8.74 9.25 10.75
C GLU A 77 7.22 9.42 10.85
N GLU A 78 6.74 10.62 10.50
CA GLU A 78 5.31 10.88 10.36
C GLU A 78 4.71 9.96 9.29
N ARG A 79 3.49 9.47 9.57
CA ARG A 79 2.76 8.54 8.70
C ARG A 79 1.45 9.15 8.22
N CYS A 80 0.96 8.63 7.10
CA CYS A 80 -0.37 8.95 6.61
C CYS A 80 -1.06 7.70 6.08
N LEU A 81 -2.31 7.48 6.48
CA LEU A 81 -3.20 6.52 5.84
C LEU A 81 -4.00 7.23 4.75
N VAL A 82 -3.94 6.68 3.53
CA VAL A 82 -4.86 7.03 2.43
C VAL A 82 -5.66 5.79 2.08
N VAL A 83 -6.99 5.92 1.97
CA VAL A 83 -7.89 4.83 1.59
C VAL A 83 -8.74 5.25 0.40
N PHE A 84 -8.71 4.48 -0.68
CA PHE A 84 -9.62 4.59 -1.80
C PHE A 84 -10.75 3.57 -1.64
N PHE A 85 -12.00 4.05 -1.70
CA PHE A 85 -13.16 3.15 -1.64
C PHE A 85 -13.45 2.54 -3.01
N HIS A 86 -14.30 1.52 -3.05
CA HIS A 86 -14.67 0.84 -4.28
C HIS A 86 -15.20 1.82 -5.34
N HIS A 87 -14.47 1.92 -6.46
CA HIS A 87 -14.79 2.77 -7.61
C HIS A 87 -14.02 2.29 -8.84
N SER A 88 -14.52 2.54 -10.05
CA SER A 88 -13.87 2.12 -11.31
C SER A 88 -12.46 2.68 -11.48
N ASN A 89 -12.19 3.84 -10.89
CA ASN A 89 -10.92 4.56 -11.00
C ASN A 89 -10.00 4.40 -9.77
N ALA A 90 -10.40 3.61 -8.76
CA ALA A 90 -9.66 3.51 -7.51
C ALA A 90 -8.22 3.00 -7.71
N ASP A 91 -8.04 1.95 -8.52
CA ASP A 91 -6.72 1.38 -8.82
C ASP A 91 -5.82 2.39 -9.56
N SER A 92 -6.32 3.02 -10.62
CA SER A 92 -5.58 4.03 -11.38
C SER A 92 -5.20 5.23 -10.52
N CYS A 93 -6.11 5.68 -9.65
CA CYS A 93 -5.83 6.79 -8.74
C CYS A 93 -4.79 6.44 -7.68
N ALA A 94 -4.85 5.23 -7.10
CA ALA A 94 -3.86 4.78 -6.13
C ALA A 94 -2.46 4.72 -6.76
N ARG A 95 -2.34 4.17 -7.97
CA ARG A 95 -1.06 4.10 -8.71
C ARG A 95 -0.52 5.48 -9.05
N GLU A 96 -1.38 6.39 -9.47
CA GLU A 96 -0.97 7.75 -9.84
C GLU A 96 -0.53 8.54 -8.61
N LEU A 97 -1.22 8.41 -7.47
CA LEU A 97 -0.78 8.99 -6.20
C LEU A 97 0.62 8.48 -5.82
N ILE A 98 0.86 7.16 -5.92
CA ILE A 98 2.17 6.56 -5.65
C ILE A 98 3.24 7.14 -6.58
N ALA A 99 2.94 7.29 -7.88
CA ALA A 99 3.86 7.91 -8.82
C ALA A 99 4.17 9.38 -8.46
N MET A 100 3.16 10.15 -8.05
CA MET A 100 3.33 11.54 -7.63
C MET A 100 4.19 11.67 -6.36
N THR A 101 4.10 10.71 -5.43
CA THR A 101 4.95 10.72 -4.21
C THR A 101 6.44 10.54 -4.50
N LYS A 102 6.84 10.08 -5.69
CA LYS A 102 8.27 10.01 -6.06
C LYS A 102 8.93 11.38 -6.19
N GLN A 103 8.14 12.41 -6.50
CA GLN A 103 8.61 13.79 -6.56
C GLN A 103 8.63 14.46 -5.18
N SER A 104 8.08 13.79 -4.16
CA SER A 104 8.15 14.21 -2.77
C SER A 104 9.17 13.37 -1.99
N GLN A 105 9.36 13.69 -0.71
CA GLN A 105 10.22 12.91 0.19
C GLN A 105 9.47 11.74 0.86
N LEU A 106 8.31 11.35 0.31
CA LEU A 106 7.49 10.30 0.89
C LEU A 106 7.87 8.94 0.32
N VAL A 107 7.75 7.91 1.16
CA VAL A 107 7.87 6.52 0.74
C VAL A 107 6.56 5.79 0.96
N LEU A 108 6.29 4.82 0.09
CA LEU A 108 5.19 3.88 0.29
C LEU A 108 5.66 2.74 1.19
N VAL A 109 5.09 2.64 2.40
CA VAL A 109 5.50 1.65 3.39
C VAL A 109 4.79 0.33 3.14
N GLN A 110 3.47 0.34 2.99
CA GLN A 110 2.70 -0.87 2.77
C GLN A 110 1.37 -0.54 2.08
N THR A 111 0.78 -1.55 1.46
CA THR A 111 -0.56 -1.49 0.87
C THR A 111 -1.43 -2.62 1.40
N LYS A 112 -2.75 -2.43 1.34
CA LYS A 112 -3.73 -3.48 1.61
C LYS A 112 -4.99 -3.30 0.78
N CYS A 113 -5.61 -4.40 0.37
CA CYS A 113 -6.93 -4.41 -0.26
C CYS A 113 -7.82 -5.49 0.35
N TYR A 114 -8.93 -5.09 0.97
CA TYR A 114 -9.86 -6.00 1.66
C TYR A 114 -11.22 -5.33 1.89
N LEU A 115 -12.22 -6.12 2.30
CA LEU A 115 -13.57 -5.64 2.62
C LEU A 115 -13.59 -5.03 4.03
N ILE A 116 -14.24 -3.89 4.24
CA ILE A 116 -14.44 -3.34 5.58
C ILE A 116 -15.92 -3.43 5.92
N ASN A 117 -16.26 -3.96 7.09
CA ASN A 117 -17.64 -3.92 7.58
C ASN A 117 -17.95 -2.55 8.20
N GLU A 118 -19.24 -2.17 8.27
CA GLU A 118 -19.67 -0.85 8.73
C GLU A 118 -19.23 -0.53 10.17
N MET A 119 -19.16 -1.54 11.05
CA MET A 119 -18.74 -1.37 12.44
C MET A 119 -17.25 -1.00 12.53
N SER A 120 -16.40 -1.69 11.76
CA SER A 120 -14.98 -1.38 11.63
C SER A 120 -14.76 -0.02 10.96
N ALA A 121 -15.54 0.32 9.93
CA ALA A 121 -15.47 1.62 9.27
C ALA A 121 -15.73 2.78 10.24
N SER A 122 -16.74 2.66 11.10
CA SER A 122 -17.06 3.68 12.10
C SER A 122 -15.89 3.93 13.06
N ARG A 123 -15.20 2.86 13.47
CA ARG A 123 -14.03 2.94 14.37
C ARG A 123 -12.79 3.48 13.67
N LEU A 124 -12.62 3.14 12.39
CA LEU A 124 -11.46 3.51 11.59
C LEU A 124 -11.50 4.98 11.15
N PHE A 125 -12.65 5.45 10.66
CA PHE A 125 -12.79 6.78 10.06
C PHE A 125 -13.37 7.82 11.02
N SER A 126 -12.98 7.73 12.29
CA SER A 126 -13.34 8.68 13.36
C SER A 126 -14.84 8.97 13.46
N GLY A 127 -15.69 7.94 13.28
CA GLY A 127 -17.14 8.05 13.39
C GLY A 127 -17.84 8.76 12.24
N ASN A 128 -17.15 9.09 11.15
CA ASN A 128 -17.77 9.72 9.99
C ASN A 128 -18.63 8.71 9.22
N SER A 129 -19.95 8.82 9.41
CA SER A 129 -20.95 7.90 8.85
C SER A 129 -21.02 7.90 7.33
N ALA A 130 -20.49 8.92 6.65
CA ALA A 130 -20.42 8.95 5.19
C ALA A 130 -19.62 7.76 4.64
N TYR A 131 -18.54 7.36 5.33
CA TYR A 131 -17.68 6.26 4.90
C TYR A 131 -18.28 4.87 5.17
N ASN A 132 -19.20 4.73 6.11
CA ASN A 132 -19.85 3.45 6.41
C ASN A 132 -20.61 2.90 5.19
N SER A 133 -21.32 3.78 4.48
CA SER A 133 -22.02 3.40 3.25
C SER A 133 -21.10 3.12 2.06
N LEU A 134 -19.85 3.60 2.11
CA LEU A 134 -18.89 3.43 1.03
C LEU A 134 -18.15 2.09 1.12
N VAL A 135 -17.88 1.60 2.33
CA VAL A 135 -17.19 0.31 2.52
C VAL A 135 -18.03 -0.90 2.12
N THR A 136 -19.37 -0.76 2.09
CA THR A 136 -20.28 -1.84 1.67
C THR A 136 -20.31 -2.03 0.15
N LYS A 137 -19.77 -1.09 -0.62
CA LYS A 137 -19.76 -1.14 -2.09
C LYS A 137 -18.73 -2.11 -2.65
N GLY A 138 -17.74 -2.51 -1.85
CA GLY A 138 -16.69 -3.44 -2.26
C GLY A 138 -15.38 -3.22 -1.49
N PRO A 139 -14.31 -3.91 -1.88
CA PRO A 139 -13.03 -3.81 -1.19
C PRO A 139 -12.45 -2.40 -1.32
N VAL A 140 -11.75 -1.96 -0.27
CA VAL A 140 -11.02 -0.69 -0.25
C VAL A 140 -9.55 -0.93 -0.52
N ILE A 141 -8.84 0.06 -1.06
CA ILE A 141 -7.39 0.05 -1.22
C ILE A 141 -6.79 1.04 -0.21
N GLY A 142 -6.03 0.54 0.75
CA GLY A 142 -5.28 1.36 1.71
C GLY A 142 -3.80 1.45 1.35
N LEU A 143 -3.26 2.65 1.52
CA LEU A 143 -1.86 2.99 1.32
C LEU A 143 -1.33 3.63 2.61
N GLU A 144 -0.21 3.13 3.10
CA GLU A 144 0.55 3.78 4.16
C GLU A 144 1.76 4.49 3.55
N PHE A 145 1.82 5.80 3.76
CA PHE A 145 2.99 6.61 3.44
C PHE A 145 3.75 7.01 4.70
N ALA A 146 5.06 7.21 4.56
CA ALA A 146 5.93 7.76 5.59
C ALA A 146 6.82 8.86 5.04
N GLY A 147 7.14 9.85 5.87
CA GLY A 147 8.09 10.92 5.56
C GLY A 147 7.76 12.22 6.28
N THR A 148 8.60 13.25 6.12
CA THR A 148 8.36 14.57 6.72
C THR A 148 7.13 15.24 6.12
N ASN A 149 6.23 15.78 6.95
CA ASN A 149 4.97 16.42 6.54
C ASN A 149 4.06 15.48 5.73
N CYS A 150 4.14 14.17 5.99
CA CYS A 150 3.46 13.14 5.21
C CYS A 150 1.96 13.40 5.03
N VAL A 151 1.27 13.77 6.10
CA VAL A 151 -0.18 14.01 6.08
C VAL A 151 -0.51 15.21 5.18
N GLN A 152 0.20 16.32 5.35
CA GLN A 152 -0.03 17.54 4.57
C GLN A 152 0.24 17.30 3.08
N ILE A 153 1.35 16.63 2.75
CA ILE A 153 1.70 16.34 1.36
C ILE A 153 0.65 15.41 0.72
N CYS A 154 0.22 14.35 1.41
CA CYS A 154 -0.83 13.46 0.89
C CYS A 154 -2.14 14.23 0.64
N GLN A 155 -2.57 15.06 1.59
CA GLN A 155 -3.77 15.89 1.44
C GLN A 155 -3.66 16.86 0.26
N GLN A 156 -2.51 17.51 0.07
CA GLN A 156 -2.29 18.43 -1.05
C GLN A 156 -2.35 17.70 -2.39
N LEU A 157 -1.60 16.60 -2.54
CA LEU A 157 -1.59 15.80 -3.77
C LEU A 157 -3.00 15.30 -4.11
N LEU A 158 -3.75 14.78 -3.13
CA LEU A 158 -5.12 14.32 -3.31
C LEU A 158 -6.06 15.45 -3.73
N ASN A 159 -5.97 16.62 -3.08
CA ASN A 159 -6.80 17.77 -3.39
C ASN A 159 -6.58 18.28 -4.81
N ASP A 160 -5.32 18.43 -5.22
CA ASP A 160 -4.97 18.95 -6.54
C ASP A 160 -5.41 17.97 -7.63
N PHE A 161 -5.18 16.69 -7.41
CA PHE A 161 -5.32 15.69 -8.45
C PHE A 161 -6.74 15.11 -8.59
N ILE A 162 -7.40 14.78 -7.48
CA ILE A 162 -8.75 14.19 -7.53
C ILE A 162 -9.76 15.20 -8.05
N LYS A 163 -9.64 16.48 -7.66
CA LYS A 163 -10.52 17.54 -8.17
C LYS A 163 -10.39 17.73 -9.68
N LEU A 164 -9.19 17.55 -10.23
CA LEU A 164 -8.92 17.77 -11.65
C LEU A 164 -9.25 16.55 -12.52
N LYS A 165 -8.89 15.32 -12.08
CA LYS A 165 -8.93 14.12 -12.94
C LYS A 165 -9.95 13.05 -12.52
N TYR A 166 -10.28 12.96 -11.23
CA TYR A 166 -11.13 11.90 -10.70
C TYR A 166 -12.31 12.45 -9.90
N GLN A 167 -13.09 13.32 -10.54
CA GLN A 167 -14.29 13.89 -9.93
C GLN A 167 -15.17 12.80 -9.31
N ASN A 168 -15.62 13.03 -8.08
CA ASN A 168 -16.47 12.13 -7.29
C ASN A 168 -15.82 10.81 -6.84
N LEU A 169 -14.50 10.61 -7.00
CA LEU A 169 -13.84 9.44 -6.41
C LEU A 169 -13.84 9.56 -4.87
N PRO A 170 -14.54 8.68 -4.14
CA PRO A 170 -14.50 8.68 -2.69
C PRO A 170 -13.13 8.21 -2.18
N TYR A 171 -12.55 8.98 -1.27
CA TYR A 171 -11.32 8.62 -0.57
C TYR A 171 -11.37 9.11 0.88
N PHE A 172 -10.50 8.53 1.69
CA PHE A 172 -10.18 8.98 3.03
C PHE A 172 -8.68 9.26 3.10
N THR A 173 -8.29 10.26 3.89
CA THR A 173 -6.90 10.53 4.24
C THR A 173 -6.84 10.92 5.71
N SER A 174 -5.78 10.52 6.42
CA SER A 174 -5.54 11.00 7.78
C SER A 174 -5.55 12.53 7.82
N GLN A 175 -6.08 13.09 8.92
CA GLN A 175 -6.23 14.54 9.09
C GLN A 175 -5.08 15.15 9.89
N SER A 176 -4.43 14.36 10.73
CA SER A 176 -3.27 14.75 11.53
C SER A 176 -2.31 13.58 11.70
N ALA A 177 -1.05 13.88 12.03
CA ALA A 177 -0.05 12.86 12.34
C ALA A 177 -0.44 12.01 13.56
N THR A 178 -1.07 12.63 14.56
CA THR A 178 -1.55 11.96 15.77
C THR A 178 -2.62 10.92 15.45
N ASP A 179 -3.62 11.30 14.64
CA ASP A 179 -4.70 10.37 14.27
C ASP A 179 -4.21 9.28 13.32
N ALA A 180 -3.24 9.58 12.46
CA ALA A 180 -2.72 8.65 11.47
C ALA A 180 -2.20 7.36 12.10
N HIS A 181 -1.51 7.45 13.24
CA HIS A 181 -0.95 6.28 13.93
C HIS A 181 -2.06 5.31 14.35
N GLU A 182 -3.09 5.79 15.07
CA GLU A 182 -4.21 4.94 15.48
C GLU A 182 -5.01 4.40 14.29
N GLN A 183 -5.15 5.19 13.23
CA GLN A 183 -5.87 4.79 12.02
C GLN A 183 -5.14 3.66 11.30
N LEU A 184 -3.81 3.74 11.18
CA LEU A 184 -2.98 2.69 10.58
C LEU A 184 -3.06 1.40 11.39
N ASP A 185 -2.91 1.49 12.72
CA ASP A 185 -3.04 0.33 13.60
C ASP A 185 -4.40 -0.34 13.45
N LYS A 186 -5.49 0.43 13.51
CA LYS A 186 -6.85 -0.09 13.30
C LYS A 186 -6.99 -0.72 11.92
N PHE A 187 -6.52 -0.06 10.86
CA PHE A 187 -6.64 -0.52 9.48
C PHE A 187 -5.95 -1.86 9.26
N TYR A 188 -4.69 -2.00 9.69
CA TYR A 188 -3.92 -3.23 9.46
C TYR A 188 -4.29 -4.35 10.44
N ASN A 189 -4.76 -4.02 11.65
CA ASN A 189 -5.32 -5.02 12.57
C ASN A 189 -6.60 -5.64 12.02
N PHE A 190 -7.54 -4.82 11.50
CA PHE A 190 -8.75 -5.36 10.86
C PHE A 190 -8.43 -6.19 9.63
N ALA A 191 -7.47 -5.74 8.81
CA ALA A 191 -7.02 -6.51 7.65
C ALA A 191 -6.44 -7.87 8.04
N SER A 192 -5.68 -7.92 9.14
CA SER A 192 -5.09 -9.16 9.64
C SER A 192 -6.15 -10.13 10.15
N MET A 193 -7.15 -9.64 10.90
CA MET A 193 -8.24 -10.48 11.41
C MET A 193 -9.09 -11.09 10.30
N GLN A 194 -9.34 -10.36 9.20
CA GLN A 194 -10.15 -10.87 8.10
C GLN A 194 -9.45 -11.90 7.21
N MET A 195 -8.11 -11.91 7.17
CA MET A 195 -7.38 -12.92 6.39
C MET A 195 -7.42 -14.31 7.03
N PHE A 196 -7.90 -14.44 8.27
CA PHE A 196 -8.06 -15.70 8.98
C PHE A 196 -9.51 -16.17 9.11
N ALA A 197 -10.47 -15.43 8.53
CA ALA A 197 -11.89 -15.76 8.52
C ALA A 197 -12.31 -16.33 7.16
#